data_AF-A0A3E0GWT9-F1
#
_entry.id   AF-A0A3E0GWT9-F1
#
_cell.length_a   1.000
_cell.length_b   1.000
_cell.length_c   1.000
_cell.angle_alpha   90.00
_cell.angle_beta   90.00
_cell.angle_gamma   90.00
#
_symmetry.space_group_name_H-M   'P 1'
#
loop_
_entity.id
_entity.type
_entity.pdbx_description
1 polymer ?
#
loop_
_entity_poly.entity_id
_entity_poly.type
_entity_poly.pdbx_seq_one_letter_code
_entity_poly.pdbx_strand_id
1 'polypeptide(L)'
;MTPDAPSGATCREHQFLLEEIARCHRDLAQFPGEDPDHQRAREILAELAEHCRAAATVFVVDPTLADEPHGTHRFRTIDLLAELTRQSRGLLRGACSTVALDRWPRQARWDELEALLARTAEIAAVVPQAIPRLDYATEAGSRRISRDRLAAHARQLATAADEIRDAVAAALRLSHPDPQALELAGLADQLKRYGDDLAVHHTERTDALAAACRPSRLDDGGTPQGLAAVAKDG
;
A
#
# COMPACT_ATOMS: atom_id res chain seq x y z
N MET A 1 32.34 5.91 12.96
CA MET A 1 31.29 5.29 12.13
C MET A 1 30.24 4.74 13.08
N THR A 2 29.23 5.54 13.37
CA THR A 2 27.99 5.05 13.99
C THR A 2 27.27 4.20 12.95
N PRO A 3 26.79 2.99 13.28
CA PRO A 3 25.91 2.26 12.39
C PRO A 3 24.65 3.12 12.23
N ASP A 4 24.37 3.56 11.00
CA ASP A 4 23.05 4.09 10.67
C ASP A 4 22.04 3.03 11.10
N ALA A 5 21.20 3.40 12.06
CA ALA A 5 20.04 2.58 12.40
C ALA A 5 19.31 2.31 11.08
N PRO A 6 18.87 1.06 10.82
CA PRO A 6 18.07 0.81 9.63
C PRO A 6 16.87 1.74 9.73
N SER A 7 16.86 2.78 8.90
CA SER A 7 15.67 3.56 8.60
C SER A 7 14.68 2.54 8.10
N GLY A 8 13.85 2.01 9.01
CA GLY A 8 12.85 1.01 8.70
C GLY A 8 12.05 1.58 7.55
N ALA A 9 12.26 1.02 6.35
CA ALA A 9 11.69 1.58 5.14
C ALA A 9 10.18 1.62 5.34
N THR A 10 9.64 2.83 5.54
CA THR A 10 8.21 3.00 5.65
C THR A 10 7.68 3.02 4.23
N CYS A 11 6.71 2.16 3.92
CA CYS A 11 6.06 2.23 2.62
C CYS A 11 5.37 3.59 2.47
N ARG A 12 5.17 4.01 1.21
CA ARG A 12 4.53 5.26 0.84
C ARG A 12 3.23 5.53 1.59
N GLU A 13 2.39 4.51 1.76
CA GLU A 13 1.09 4.61 2.41
C GLU A 13 1.21 4.89 3.90
N HIS A 14 2.19 4.26 4.58
CA HIS A 14 2.51 4.59 5.96
C HIS A 14 3.04 6.03 6.05
N GLN A 15 3.95 6.42 5.15
CA GLN A 15 4.46 7.78 5.09
C GLN A 15 3.35 8.81 4.85
N PHE A 16 2.39 8.53 3.98
CA PHE A 16 1.24 9.41 3.71
C PHE A 16 0.39 9.64 4.95
N LEU A 17 0.10 8.60 5.72
CA LEU A 17 -0.63 8.76 6.99
C LEU A 17 0.17 9.62 7.97
N LEU A 18 1.48 9.38 8.12
CA LEU A 18 2.35 10.17 8.99
C LEU A 18 2.44 11.64 8.55
N GLU A 19 2.49 11.91 7.25
CA GLU A 19 2.47 13.25 6.70
C GLU A 19 1.15 13.97 6.97
N GLU A 20 0.01 13.28 6.80
CA GLU A 20 -1.30 13.86 7.09
C GLU A 20 -1.48 14.14 8.59
N ILE A 21 -0.99 13.27 9.48
CA ILE A 21 -0.95 13.53 10.94
C ILE A 21 -0.15 14.82 11.22
N ALA A 22 1.06 14.90 10.68
CA ALA A 22 1.92 16.06 10.89
C ALA A 22 1.31 17.35 10.32
N ARG A 23 0.56 17.25 9.21
CA ARG A 23 -0.14 18.38 8.63
C ARG A 23 -1.36 18.80 9.46
N CYS A 24 -2.16 17.87 9.98
CA CYS A 24 -3.23 18.19 10.93
C CYS A 24 -2.70 18.98 12.12
N HIS A 25 -1.57 18.53 12.71
CA HIS A 25 -0.94 19.23 13.83
C HIS A 25 -0.43 20.63 13.46
N ARG A 26 0.16 20.80 12.27
CA ARG A 26 0.57 22.13 11.79
C ARG A 26 -0.62 23.07 11.57
N ASP A 27 -1.74 22.54 11.10
CA ASP A 27 -2.93 23.33 10.83
C ASP A 27 -3.65 23.79 12.11
N LEU A 28 -3.43 23.13 13.26
CA LEU A 28 -3.96 23.59 14.56
C LEU A 28 -3.57 25.04 14.88
N ALA A 29 -2.35 25.45 14.50
CA ALA A 29 -1.85 26.81 14.74
C ALA A 29 -2.61 27.89 13.94
N GLN A 30 -3.38 27.51 12.92
CA GLN A 30 -4.14 28.43 12.07
C GLN A 30 -5.50 28.81 12.64
N PHE A 31 -5.92 28.16 13.72
CA PHE A 31 -7.21 28.40 14.38
C PHE A 31 -7.00 28.92 15.82
N PRO A 32 -6.39 30.10 16.01
CA PRO A 32 -6.11 30.65 17.34
C PRO A 32 -7.37 31.25 17.99
N GLY A 33 -7.37 31.34 19.31
CA GLY A 33 -8.39 32.04 20.08
C GLY A 33 -9.60 31.18 20.50
N GLU A 34 -10.60 31.85 21.06
CA GLU A 34 -11.80 31.26 21.68
C GLU A 34 -13.04 31.27 20.76
N ASP A 35 -12.86 31.56 19.47
CA ASP A 35 -13.96 31.49 18.50
C ASP A 35 -14.52 30.04 18.45
N PRO A 36 -15.84 29.83 18.59
CA PRO A 36 -16.44 28.50 18.58
C PRO A 36 -16.11 27.69 17.32
N ASP A 37 -16.03 28.32 16.14
CA ASP A 37 -15.67 27.64 14.89
C ASP A 37 -14.19 27.25 14.89
N HIS A 38 -13.31 28.06 15.47
CA HIS A 38 -11.90 27.70 15.62
C HIS A 38 -11.72 26.54 16.60
N GLN A 39 -12.44 26.54 17.73
CA GLN A 39 -12.45 25.41 18.66
C GLN A 39 -12.92 24.14 17.96
N ARG A 40 -14.04 24.21 17.23
CA ARG A 40 -14.57 23.10 16.45
C ARG A 40 -13.60 22.60 15.38
N ALA A 41 -12.94 23.51 14.65
CA ALA A 41 -11.93 23.13 13.67
C ALA A 41 -10.73 22.41 14.30
N ARG A 42 -10.29 22.84 15.49
CA ARG A 42 -9.23 22.16 16.25
C ARG A 42 -9.64 20.74 16.67
N GLU A 43 -10.87 20.55 17.11
CA GLU A 43 -11.42 19.23 17.44
C GLU A 43 -11.41 18.29 16.24
N ILE A 44 -11.87 18.76 15.08
CA ILE A 44 -11.87 17.98 13.83
C ILE A 44 -10.45 17.63 13.39
N LEU A 45 -9.50 18.57 13.45
CA LEU A 45 -8.10 18.29 13.10
C LEU A 45 -7.47 17.25 14.04
N ALA A 46 -7.78 17.32 15.33
CA ALA A 46 -7.33 16.32 16.29
C ALA A 46 -7.92 14.95 15.96
N GLU A 47 -9.23 14.89 15.68
CA GLU A 47 -9.93 13.65 15.33
C GLU A 47 -9.39 13.02 14.03
N LEU A 48 -9.21 13.81 12.97
CA LEU A 48 -8.58 13.35 11.73
C LEU A 48 -7.18 12.78 11.98
N ALA A 49 -6.38 13.45 12.81
CA ALA A 49 -5.06 12.96 13.19
C ALA A 49 -5.13 11.64 14.00
N GLU A 50 -6.14 11.45 14.85
CA GLU A 50 -6.38 10.16 15.53
C GLU A 50 -6.74 9.07 14.52
N HIS A 51 -7.64 9.34 13.58
CA HIS A 51 -8.05 8.39 12.54
C HIS A 51 -6.86 7.93 11.69
N CYS A 52 -6.00 8.87 11.27
CA CYS A 52 -4.75 8.53 10.56
C CYS A 52 -3.78 7.73 11.43
N ARG A 53 -3.68 8.02 12.74
CA ARG A 53 -2.81 7.27 13.66
C ARG A 53 -3.32 5.86 13.88
N ALA A 54 -4.62 5.69 14.09
CA ALA A 54 -5.27 4.38 14.20
C ALA A 54 -4.99 3.55 12.94
N ALA A 55 -5.15 4.15 11.76
CA ALA A 55 -4.81 3.49 10.50
C ALA A 55 -3.33 3.16 10.38
N ALA A 56 -2.42 4.03 10.81
CA ALA A 56 -0.97 3.79 10.73
C ALA A 56 -0.53 2.60 11.59
N THR A 57 -1.29 2.25 12.65
CA THR A 57 -0.96 1.10 13.50
C THR A 57 -0.95 -0.23 12.75
N VAL A 58 -1.63 -0.35 11.60
CA VAL A 58 -1.62 -1.59 10.80
C VAL A 58 -0.22 -1.96 10.31
N PHE A 59 0.66 -0.98 10.09
CA PHE A 59 2.05 -1.22 9.69
C PHE A 59 2.93 -1.67 10.87
N VAL A 60 2.51 -1.40 12.10
CA VAL A 60 3.13 -1.94 13.31
C VAL A 60 2.64 -3.37 13.56
N VAL A 61 1.33 -3.60 13.38
CA VAL A 61 0.69 -4.91 13.56
C VAL A 61 1.17 -5.91 12.51
N ASP A 62 1.12 -5.53 11.22
CA ASP A 62 1.64 -6.33 10.12
C ASP A 62 2.79 -5.57 9.45
N PRO A 63 4.04 -5.73 9.96
CA PRO A 63 5.23 -5.16 9.34
C PRO A 63 5.42 -5.66 7.91
N THR A 64 4.71 -6.72 7.51
CA THR A 64 4.87 -7.27 6.18
C THR A 64 4.29 -6.41 5.06
N LEU A 65 3.48 -5.42 5.43
CA LEU A 65 2.90 -4.41 4.56
C LEU A 65 3.92 -3.40 4.04
N ALA A 66 5.07 -3.23 4.70
CA ALA A 66 6.10 -2.27 4.27
C ALA A 66 6.67 -2.57 2.87
N ASP A 67 6.58 -3.83 2.44
CA ASP A 67 7.11 -4.31 1.15
C ASP A 67 5.99 -4.65 0.15
N GLU A 68 4.73 -4.37 0.49
CA GLU A 68 3.60 -4.57 -0.43
C GLU A 68 3.67 -3.53 -1.57
N PRO A 69 3.44 -3.92 -2.84
CA PRO A 69 3.43 -2.97 -3.94
C PRO A 69 2.38 -1.86 -3.76
N HIS A 70 2.71 -0.66 -4.21
CA HIS A 70 1.78 0.47 -4.22
C HIS A 70 0.59 0.22 -5.15
N GLY A 71 -0.56 0.83 -4.82
CA GLY A 71 -1.77 0.77 -5.65
C GLY A 71 -2.49 -0.57 -5.63
N THR A 72 -2.12 -1.49 -4.74
CA THR A 72 -2.88 -2.72 -4.50
C THR A 72 -4.26 -2.39 -3.91
N HIS A 73 -5.23 -3.29 -4.10
CA HIS A 73 -6.57 -3.12 -3.52
C HIS A 73 -6.52 -2.93 -2.00
N ARG A 74 -5.53 -3.54 -1.33
CA ARG A 74 -5.31 -3.44 0.12
C ARG A 74 -5.04 -2.01 0.57
N PHE A 75 -4.33 -1.23 -0.25
CA PHE A 75 -3.95 0.15 0.06
C PHE A 75 -4.95 1.20 -0.41
N ARG A 76 -5.90 0.87 -1.28
CA ARG A 76 -6.97 1.80 -1.71
C ARG A 76 -7.74 2.42 -0.56
N THR A 77 -7.97 1.65 0.52
CA THR A 77 -8.67 2.14 1.71
C THR A 77 -7.83 3.18 2.47
N ILE A 78 -6.50 3.00 2.51
CA ILE A 78 -5.57 3.99 3.11
C ILE A 78 -5.50 5.24 2.24
N ASP A 79 -5.40 5.08 0.93
CA ASP A 79 -5.40 6.19 -0.02
C ASP A 79 -6.68 7.03 0.11
N LEU A 80 -7.84 6.36 0.22
CA LEU A 80 -9.12 7.03 0.45
C LEU A 80 -9.14 7.78 1.78
N LEU A 81 -8.64 7.18 2.87
CA LEU A 81 -8.54 7.84 4.17
C LEU A 81 -7.69 9.10 4.12
N ALA A 82 -6.52 9.03 3.48
CA ALA A 82 -5.62 10.16 3.29
C ALA A 82 -6.27 11.26 2.43
N GLU A 83 -6.99 10.86 1.38
CA GLU A 83 -7.72 11.77 0.51
C GLU A 83 -8.83 12.52 1.26
N LEU A 84 -9.67 11.80 2.01
CA LEU A 84 -10.74 12.40 2.81
C LEU A 84 -10.18 13.37 3.85
N THR A 85 -9.09 12.98 4.52
CA THR A 85 -8.39 13.86 5.48
C THR A 85 -7.90 15.15 4.83
N ARG A 86 -7.30 15.05 3.64
CA ARG A 86 -6.84 16.20 2.87
C ARG A 86 -7.99 17.12 2.46
N GLN A 87 -9.11 16.56 2.00
CA GLN A 87 -10.29 17.33 1.61
C GLN A 87 -10.90 18.06 2.81
N SER A 88 -11.09 17.37 3.93
CA SER A 88 -11.59 17.95 5.18
C SER A 88 -10.72 19.13 5.62
N ARG A 89 -9.39 18.95 5.63
CA ARG A 89 -8.46 20.05 5.97
C ARG A 89 -8.56 21.24 5.03
N GLY A 90 -8.72 21.00 3.73
CA GLY A 90 -8.92 22.05 2.73
C GLY A 90 -10.19 22.88 2.97
N LEU A 91 -11.26 22.22 3.46
CA LEU A 91 -12.55 22.87 3.72
C LEU A 91 -12.59 23.66 5.04
N LEU A 92 -11.84 23.24 6.06
CA LEU A 92 -11.85 23.88 7.38
C LEU A 92 -11.57 25.39 7.34
N ARG A 93 -10.58 25.84 6.54
CA ARG A 93 -10.29 27.28 6.40
C ARG A 93 -11.47 28.06 5.83
N GLY A 94 -12.17 27.47 4.86
CA GLY A 94 -13.35 28.08 4.25
C GLY A 94 -14.56 28.06 5.20
N ALA A 95 -14.69 27.03 6.04
CA ALA A 95 -15.78 26.95 7.01
C ALA A 95 -15.65 27.97 8.14
N CYS A 96 -14.42 28.27 8.57
CA CYS A 96 -14.14 29.32 9.56
C CYS A 96 -14.10 30.75 8.97
N SER A 97 -14.16 30.91 7.65
CA SER A 97 -14.16 32.22 6.99
C SER A 97 -15.48 32.96 7.26
N THR A 98 -15.38 34.21 7.72
CA THR A 98 -16.50 35.13 7.87
C THR A 98 -16.62 36.13 6.71
N VAL A 99 -15.77 35.99 5.69
CA VAL A 99 -15.70 36.95 4.57
C VAL A 99 -16.91 36.78 3.64
N ALA A 100 -17.70 37.84 3.49
CA ALA A 100 -18.94 37.87 2.69
C ALA A 100 -18.78 37.63 1.18
N LEU A 101 -17.54 37.43 0.69
CA LEU A 101 -17.21 37.18 -0.72
C LEU A 101 -17.27 35.68 -1.09
N ASP A 102 -17.59 34.82 -0.13
CA ASP A 102 -17.66 33.39 -0.35
C ASP A 102 -18.94 32.98 -1.10
N ARG A 103 -18.77 32.43 -2.31
CA ARG A 103 -19.86 31.94 -3.18
C ARG A 103 -20.65 30.78 -2.56
N TRP A 104 -20.11 30.13 -1.52
CA TRP A 104 -20.70 28.95 -0.88
C TRP A 104 -21.05 29.27 0.58
N PRO A 105 -22.33 29.13 0.99
CA PRO A 105 -22.74 29.34 2.38
C PRO A 105 -21.91 28.59 3.42
N ARG A 106 -21.54 29.28 4.50
CA ARG A 106 -20.76 28.74 5.63
C ARG A 106 -21.35 27.44 6.20
N GLN A 107 -22.67 27.40 6.43
CA GLN A 107 -23.32 26.21 6.98
C GLN A 107 -23.14 24.98 6.07
N ALA A 108 -23.29 25.14 4.75
CA ALA A 108 -23.13 24.04 3.82
C ALA A 108 -21.69 23.49 3.77
N ARG A 109 -20.68 24.31 4.11
CA ARG A 109 -19.29 23.83 4.28
C ARG A 109 -19.12 23.00 5.54
N TRP A 110 -19.79 23.41 6.63
CA TRP A 110 -19.82 22.63 7.86
C TRP A 110 -20.55 21.30 7.68
N ASP A 111 -21.68 21.30 6.96
CA ASP A 111 -22.42 20.08 6.66
C ASP A 111 -21.58 19.10 5.81
N GLU A 112 -20.85 19.61 4.80
CA GLU A 112 -19.92 18.81 3.99
C GLU A 112 -18.76 18.27 4.84
N LEU A 113 -18.19 19.08 5.73
CA LEU A 113 -17.13 18.64 6.65
C LEU A 113 -17.59 17.52 7.56
N GLU A 114 -18.81 17.60 8.10
CA GLU A 114 -19.40 16.55 8.92
C GLU A 114 -19.57 15.25 8.13
N ALA A 115 -20.04 15.33 6.89
CA ALA A 115 -20.18 14.17 6.02
C ALA A 115 -18.82 13.51 5.71
N LEU A 116 -17.80 14.31 5.40
CA LEU A 116 -16.44 13.81 5.18
C LEU A 116 -15.83 13.21 6.44
N LEU A 117 -16.08 13.81 7.61
CA LEU A 117 -15.58 13.30 8.89
C LEU A 117 -16.25 11.97 9.26
N ALA A 118 -17.57 11.86 9.11
CA ALA A 118 -18.29 10.60 9.32
C ALA A 118 -17.75 9.50 8.40
N ARG A 119 -17.55 9.81 7.11
CA ARG A 119 -16.97 8.87 6.16
C ARG A 119 -15.51 8.50 6.51
N THR A 120 -14.74 9.46 6.99
CA THR A 120 -13.36 9.25 7.46
C THR A 120 -13.34 8.26 8.63
N ALA A 121 -14.22 8.44 9.62
CA ALA A 121 -14.34 7.55 10.77
C ALA A 121 -14.74 6.12 10.36
N GLU A 122 -15.69 5.97 9.44
CA GLU A 122 -16.07 4.65 8.89
C GLU A 122 -14.88 3.92 8.27
N ILE A 123 -14.12 4.62 7.42
CA ILE A 123 -12.95 4.04 6.75
C ILE A 123 -11.85 3.70 7.76
N ALA A 124 -11.57 4.61 8.70
CA ALA A 124 -10.58 4.40 9.74
C ALA A 124 -10.90 3.19 10.63
N ALA A 125 -12.18 2.95 10.92
CA ALA A 125 -12.61 1.77 11.69
C ALA A 125 -12.41 0.44 10.94
N VAL A 126 -12.52 0.45 9.60
CA VAL A 126 -12.35 -0.76 8.77
C VAL A 126 -10.87 -1.10 8.55
N VAL A 127 -10.00 -0.10 8.47
CA VAL A 127 -8.57 -0.28 8.16
C VAL A 127 -7.89 -1.34 9.06
N PRO A 128 -7.99 -1.28 10.40
CA PRO A 128 -7.33 -2.26 11.28
C PRO A 128 -7.79 -3.70 11.08
N GLN A 129 -8.99 -3.92 10.57
CA GLN A 129 -9.55 -5.26 10.38
C GLN A 129 -9.31 -5.81 8.97
N ALA A 130 -9.34 -4.95 7.95
CA ALA A 130 -9.30 -5.37 6.55
C ALA A 130 -7.89 -5.41 5.96
N ILE A 131 -6.96 -4.61 6.50
CA ILE A 131 -5.64 -4.41 5.89
C ILE A 131 -4.58 -5.41 6.32
N PRO A 132 -4.44 -5.80 7.60
CA PRO A 132 -3.49 -6.85 7.96
C PRO A 132 -3.79 -8.15 7.21
N ARG A 133 -2.76 -8.91 6.83
CA ARG A 133 -2.95 -10.27 6.29
C ARG A 133 -3.50 -11.17 7.41
N LEU A 134 -4.39 -12.12 7.13
CA LEU A 134 -4.99 -12.95 8.19
C LEU A 134 -3.98 -13.87 8.88
N ASP A 135 -2.97 -14.32 8.15
CA ASP A 135 -2.03 -15.35 8.59
C ASP A 135 -0.61 -14.82 8.84
N TYR A 136 -0.41 -13.50 8.86
CA TYR A 136 0.90 -12.87 9.08
C TYR A 136 1.60 -13.38 10.34
N ALA A 137 0.85 -13.58 11.43
CA ALA A 137 1.36 -14.03 12.72
C ALA A 137 1.53 -15.55 12.84
N THR A 138 1.13 -16.32 11.82
CA THR A 138 1.33 -17.78 11.81
C THR A 138 2.68 -18.12 11.20
N GLU A 139 3.30 -19.22 11.63
CA GLU A 139 4.57 -19.68 11.05
C GLU A 139 4.44 -19.94 9.54
N ALA A 140 3.37 -20.60 9.12
CA ALA A 140 3.11 -20.90 7.71
C ALA A 140 2.94 -19.62 6.87
N GLY A 141 2.17 -18.64 7.37
CA GLY A 141 1.98 -17.36 6.70
C GLY A 141 3.27 -16.54 6.65
N SER A 142 4.00 -16.44 7.76
CA SER A 142 5.32 -15.79 7.81
C SER A 142 6.32 -16.40 6.82
N ARG A 143 6.40 -17.74 6.75
CA ARG A 143 7.26 -18.44 5.78
C ARG A 143 6.84 -18.15 4.33
N ARG A 144 5.53 -18.17 4.05
CA ARG A 144 5.01 -17.85 2.71
C ARG A 144 5.35 -16.42 2.32
N ILE A 145 5.13 -15.47 3.21
CA ILE A 145 5.43 -14.05 3.00
C ILE A 145 6.93 -13.84 2.77
N SER A 146 7.78 -14.45 3.59
CA SER A 146 9.24 -14.41 3.44
C SER A 146 9.67 -14.98 2.08
N ARG A 147 9.09 -16.11 1.65
CA ARG A 147 9.36 -16.70 0.34
C ARG A 147 8.90 -15.81 -0.81
N ASP A 148 7.70 -15.24 -0.72
CA ASP A 148 7.15 -14.31 -1.71
C ASP A 148 8.08 -13.09 -1.88
N ARG A 149 8.58 -12.55 -0.77
CA ARG A 149 9.55 -11.43 -0.76
C ARG A 149 10.87 -11.83 -1.39
N LEU A 150 11.45 -12.94 -0.96
CA LEU A 150 12.72 -13.43 -1.51
C LEU A 150 12.59 -13.68 -3.03
N ALA A 151 11.42 -14.13 -3.48
CA ALA A 151 11.12 -14.34 -4.89
C ALA A 151 11.12 -13.05 -5.73
N ALA A 152 10.66 -11.92 -5.17
CA ALA A 152 10.75 -10.63 -5.86
C ALA A 152 12.22 -10.19 -6.11
N HIS A 153 13.15 -10.67 -5.28
CA HIS A 153 14.59 -10.39 -5.37
C HIS A 153 15.38 -11.50 -6.06
N ALA A 154 14.72 -12.48 -6.70
CA ALA A 154 15.36 -13.63 -7.36
C ALA A 154 16.50 -13.22 -8.32
N ARG A 155 16.30 -12.16 -9.11
CA ARG A 155 17.32 -11.64 -10.04
C ARG A 155 18.56 -11.11 -9.33
N GLN A 156 18.39 -10.46 -8.17
CA GLN A 156 19.51 -9.94 -7.38
C GLN A 156 20.32 -11.09 -6.78
N LEU A 157 19.66 -12.16 -6.33
CA LEU A 157 20.34 -13.37 -5.86
C LEU A 157 21.15 -14.04 -6.96
N ALA A 158 20.60 -14.16 -8.17
CA ALA A 158 21.31 -14.69 -9.33
C ALA A 158 22.52 -13.81 -9.71
N THR A 159 22.37 -12.49 -9.67
CA THR A 159 23.46 -11.54 -9.94
C THR A 159 24.58 -11.68 -8.90
N ALA A 160 24.24 -11.72 -7.61
CA ALA A 160 25.22 -11.91 -6.54
C ALA A 160 25.96 -13.26 -6.66
N ALA A 161 25.27 -14.32 -7.07
CA ALA A 161 25.92 -15.61 -7.34
C ALA A 161 26.95 -15.51 -8.47
N ASP A 162 26.62 -14.82 -9.57
CA ASP A 162 27.55 -14.62 -10.68
C ASP A 162 28.74 -13.75 -10.25
N GLU A 163 28.52 -12.70 -9.45
CA GLU A 163 29.60 -11.86 -8.87
C GLU A 163 30.56 -12.67 -7.97
N ILE A 164 30.03 -13.55 -7.11
CA ILE A 164 30.86 -14.43 -6.26
C ILE A 164 31.71 -15.36 -7.12
N ARG A 165 31.11 -15.98 -8.16
CA ARG A 165 31.86 -16.86 -9.09
C ARG A 165 32.98 -16.13 -9.80
N ASP A 166 32.70 -14.93 -10.30
CA ASP A 166 33.69 -14.13 -11.00
C ASP A 166 34.85 -13.76 -10.08
N ALA A 167 34.57 -13.43 -8.82
CA ALA A 167 35.59 -13.11 -7.82
C ALA A 167 36.52 -14.30 -7.51
N VAL A 168 36.00 -15.53 -7.47
CA VAL A 168 36.81 -16.73 -7.16
C VAL A 168 37.43 -17.38 -8.40
N ALA A 169 37.05 -16.95 -9.61
CA ALA A 169 37.43 -17.60 -10.87
C ALA A 169 38.95 -17.75 -11.06
N ALA A 170 39.74 -16.76 -10.64
CA ALA A 170 41.20 -16.82 -10.74
C ALA A 170 41.80 -17.90 -9.83
N ALA A 171 41.31 -18.02 -8.59
CA ALA A 171 41.78 -19.00 -7.61
C ALA A 171 41.42 -20.43 -8.03
N LEU A 172 40.24 -20.62 -8.65
CA LEU A 172 39.78 -21.91 -9.15
C LEU A 172 40.59 -22.45 -10.35
N ARG A 173 41.29 -21.58 -11.08
CA ARG A 173 42.13 -21.99 -12.24
C ARG A 173 43.49 -22.55 -11.85
N LEU A 174 43.88 -22.46 -10.57
CA LEU A 174 45.13 -23.02 -10.08
C LEU A 174 45.08 -24.56 -10.09
N SER A 175 46.23 -25.21 -10.24
CA SER A 175 46.31 -26.68 -10.22
C SER A 175 45.87 -27.30 -8.89
N HIS A 176 45.98 -26.52 -7.80
CA HIS A 176 45.49 -26.86 -6.46
C HIS A 176 44.74 -25.65 -5.89
N PRO A 177 43.45 -25.48 -6.21
CA PRO A 177 42.65 -24.37 -5.72
C PRO A 177 42.58 -24.35 -4.20
N ASP A 178 42.48 -23.16 -3.61
CA ASP A 178 42.24 -23.02 -2.17
C ASP A 178 40.86 -23.62 -1.81
N PRO A 179 40.75 -24.43 -0.74
CA PRO A 179 39.48 -24.99 -0.29
C PRO A 179 38.37 -23.94 -0.08
N GLN A 180 38.71 -22.74 0.39
CA GLN A 180 37.74 -21.66 0.59
C GLN A 180 37.17 -21.15 -0.73
N ALA A 181 37.97 -21.12 -1.81
CA ALA A 181 37.49 -20.76 -3.14
C ALA A 181 36.48 -21.77 -3.68
N LEU A 182 36.67 -23.07 -3.37
CA LEU A 182 35.72 -24.13 -3.71
C LEU A 182 34.41 -23.99 -2.91
N GLU A 183 34.48 -23.68 -1.61
CA GLU A 183 33.30 -23.44 -0.77
C GLU A 183 32.47 -22.25 -1.26
N LEU A 184 33.13 -21.12 -1.57
CA LEU A 184 32.46 -19.93 -2.10
C LEU A 184 31.81 -20.20 -3.47
N ALA A 185 32.47 -20.93 -4.35
CA ALA A 185 31.88 -21.36 -5.62
C ALA A 185 30.64 -22.24 -5.40
N GLY A 186 30.71 -23.18 -4.46
CA GLY A 186 29.57 -24.02 -4.08
C GLY A 186 28.40 -23.22 -3.51
N LEU A 187 28.67 -22.19 -2.69
CA LEU A 187 27.64 -21.27 -2.20
C LEU A 187 27.01 -20.45 -3.32
N ALA A 188 27.81 -19.97 -4.28
CA ALA A 188 27.29 -19.28 -5.45
C ALA A 188 26.38 -20.19 -6.30
N ASP A 189 26.76 -21.46 -6.49
CA ASP A 189 25.92 -22.43 -7.20
C ASP A 189 24.61 -22.75 -6.46
N GLN A 190 24.63 -22.75 -5.13
CA GLN A 190 23.42 -22.87 -4.32
C GLN A 190 22.54 -21.62 -4.46
N LEU A 191 23.12 -20.43 -4.32
CA LEU A 191 22.41 -19.15 -4.47
C LEU A 191 21.77 -19.01 -5.85
N LYS A 192 22.48 -19.38 -6.92
CA LYS A 192 21.95 -19.33 -8.28
C LYS A 192 20.74 -20.25 -8.44
N ARG A 193 20.85 -21.52 -7.99
CA ARG A 193 19.73 -22.47 -8.02
C ARG A 193 18.53 -21.96 -7.23
N TYR A 194 18.75 -21.45 -6.02
CA TYR A 194 17.68 -20.85 -5.23
C TYR A 194 17.06 -19.64 -5.92
N GLY A 195 17.87 -18.78 -6.54
CA GLY A 195 17.40 -17.65 -7.34
C GLY A 195 16.52 -18.10 -8.51
N ASP A 196 16.94 -19.13 -9.25
CA ASP A 196 16.20 -19.68 -10.38
C ASP A 196 14.85 -20.28 -9.93
N ASP A 197 14.85 -21.10 -8.87
CA ASP A 197 13.62 -21.69 -8.29
C ASP A 197 12.64 -20.61 -7.82
N LEU A 198 13.16 -19.53 -7.24
CA LEU A 198 12.38 -18.39 -6.77
C LEU A 198 11.83 -17.56 -7.94
N ALA A 199 12.56 -17.44 -9.05
CA ALA A 199 12.10 -16.74 -10.25
C ALA A 199 10.91 -17.46 -10.90
N VAL A 200 10.94 -18.80 -10.94
CA VAL A 200 9.81 -19.62 -11.39
C VAL A 200 8.59 -19.36 -10.51
N HIS A 201 8.75 -19.46 -9.19
CA HIS A 201 7.69 -19.19 -8.23
C HIS A 201 7.11 -17.76 -8.37
N HIS A 202 7.95 -16.75 -8.58
CA HIS A 202 7.50 -15.37 -8.80
C HIS A 202 6.62 -15.28 -10.06
N THR A 203 7.06 -15.89 -11.16
CA THR A 203 6.36 -15.88 -12.45
C THR A 203 5.00 -16.57 -12.34
N GLU A 204 4.96 -17.77 -11.78
CA GLU A 204 3.72 -18.53 -11.56
C GLU A 204 2.70 -17.72 -10.77
N ARG A 205 3.17 -17.00 -9.74
CA ARG A 205 2.31 -16.17 -8.90
C ARG A 205 1.81 -14.93 -9.62
N THR A 206 2.67 -14.24 -10.38
CA THR A 206 2.24 -13.08 -11.18
C THR A 206 1.25 -13.47 -12.26
N ASP A 207 1.43 -14.63 -12.89
CA ASP A 207 0.52 -15.16 -13.91
C ASP A 207 -0.83 -15.57 -13.32
N ALA A 208 -0.83 -16.21 -12.16
CA ALA A 208 -2.07 -16.56 -11.44
C ALA A 208 -2.87 -15.31 -11.06
N LEU A 209 -2.19 -14.25 -10.59
CA LEU A 209 -2.83 -12.96 -10.30
C LEU A 209 -3.39 -12.32 -11.58
N ALA A 210 -2.62 -12.30 -12.67
CA ALA A 210 -3.06 -11.76 -13.95
C ALA A 210 -4.26 -12.52 -14.54
N ALA A 211 -4.33 -13.84 -14.33
CA ALA A 211 -5.47 -14.67 -14.72
C ALA A 211 -6.72 -14.37 -13.88
N ALA A 212 -6.57 -14.21 -12.57
CA ALA A 212 -7.67 -13.88 -11.66
C ALA A 212 -8.24 -12.47 -11.89
N CYS A 213 -7.40 -11.51 -12.31
CA CYS A 213 -7.81 -10.16 -12.64
C CYS A 213 -8.31 -9.98 -14.09
N ARG A 214 -8.29 -11.05 -14.91
CA ARG A 214 -8.77 -10.98 -16.29
C ARG A 214 -10.30 -10.84 -16.24
N PRO A 215 -10.91 -9.77 -16.77
CA PRO A 215 -12.35 -9.63 -16.76
C PRO A 215 -12.95 -10.83 -17.47
N SER A 216 -13.80 -11.59 -16.76
CA SER A 216 -14.58 -12.66 -17.36
C SER A 216 -15.32 -12.06 -18.54
N ARG A 217 -14.93 -12.42 -19.76
CA ARG A 217 -15.76 -12.25 -20.95
C ARG A 217 -16.95 -13.19 -20.77
N LEU A 218 -17.91 -12.77 -19.96
CA LEU A 218 -19.25 -13.33 -19.98
C LEU A 218 -20.00 -12.62 -21.09
N ASP A 219 -20.25 -13.39 -22.15
CA ASP A 219 -21.41 -13.34 -23.02
C ASP A 219 -21.68 -12.08 -23.85
N ASP A 220 -20.82 -11.83 -24.84
CA ASP A 220 -21.27 -11.25 -26.11
C ASP A 220 -21.81 -12.38 -27.00
N GLY A 221 -23.12 -12.40 -27.29
CA GLY A 221 -23.63 -13.07 -28.50
C GLY A 221 -24.80 -14.05 -28.37
N GLY A 222 -25.68 -13.92 -27.38
CA GLY A 222 -27.00 -14.55 -27.43
C GLY A 222 -28.02 -13.70 -28.19
N THR A 223 -27.92 -13.62 -29.52
CA THR A 223 -28.89 -12.89 -30.37
C THR A 223 -30.25 -13.60 -30.33
N PRO A 224 -31.37 -12.96 -29.94
CA PRO A 224 -32.69 -13.55 -30.14
C PRO A 224 -33.06 -13.46 -31.63
N GLN A 225 -32.84 -14.56 -32.37
CA GLN A 225 -33.46 -14.74 -33.68
C GLN A 225 -34.91 -15.18 -33.50
N GLY A 226 -35.82 -14.39 -34.06
CA GLY A 226 -37.10 -14.90 -34.54
C GLY A 226 -38.33 -14.30 -33.88
N LEU A 227 -38.72 -13.09 -34.27
CA LEU A 227 -40.12 -12.67 -34.33
C LEU A 227 -40.28 -11.56 -35.39
N ALA A 228 -40.37 -12.00 -36.64
CA ALA A 228 -41.01 -11.26 -37.73
C ALA A 228 -41.94 -12.29 -38.40
N ALA A 229 -43.25 -12.20 -38.19
CA ALA A 229 -44.20 -11.40 -38.96
C ALA A 229 -45.06 -12.32 -39.84
N VAL A 230 -46.35 -12.47 -39.50
CA VAL A 230 -47.40 -12.66 -40.51
C VAL A 230 -48.58 -11.79 -40.11
N ALA A 231 -48.85 -10.83 -40.99
CA ALA A 231 -50.01 -9.97 -41.01
C ALA A 231 -51.20 -10.68 -41.68
N LYS A 232 -52.40 -10.20 -41.35
CA LYS A 232 -53.59 -10.06 -42.22
C LYS A 232 -54.24 -11.31 -42.83
N ASP A 233 -55.49 -11.52 -42.42
CA ASP A 233 -56.74 -11.51 -43.23
C ASP A 233 -57.68 -12.66 -42.82
N GLY A 234 -58.93 -12.30 -42.53
CA GLY A 234 -60.04 -13.19 -42.19
C GLY A 234 -60.95 -12.63 -41.10
#